data_AF-A0A2S9FR60-F1
#
_entry.id   AF-A0A2S9FR60-F1
#
_cell.length_a   1.000
_cell.length_b   1.000
_cell.length_c   1.000
_cell.angle_alpha   90.00
_cell.angle_beta   90.00
_cell.angle_gamma   90.00
#
_symmetry.space_group_name_H-M   'P 1'
#
loop_
_entity.id
_entity.type
_entity.pdbx_description
1 polymer ?
#
loop_
_entity_poly.entity_id
_entity_poly.type
_entity_poly.pdbx_seq_one_letter_code
_entity_poly.pdbx_strand_id
1 'polypeptide(L)' 'MTALEQSRHLATAVPGPRSAELIARKGAAVARGVGNTMSVYAARAFGGIVEDVDGNRLIDLGSGIAVTT' A
#
# COMPACT_ATOMS: atom_id res chain seq x y z
N MET A 1 -18.21 3.92 -9.14
CA MET A 1 -16.81 3.83 -8.69
C MET A 1 -15.92 4.10 -9.89
N THR A 2 -15.07 5.12 -9.82
CA THR A 2 -14.04 5.33 -10.86
C THR A 2 -13.10 4.13 -10.84
N ALA A 3 -13.00 3.43 -11.97
CA ALA A 3 -12.13 2.27 -12.10
C ALA A 3 -10.69 2.65 -11.73
N LEU A 4 -10.05 1.85 -10.89
CA LEU A 4 -8.62 1.94 -10.64
C LEU A 4 -7.91 1.41 -11.90
N GLU A 5 -7.03 2.23 -12.49
CA GLU A 5 -6.28 1.84 -13.68
C GLU A 5 -5.45 0.58 -13.41
N GLN A 6 -5.62 -0.45 -14.24
CA GLN A 6 -4.95 -1.75 -14.10
C GLN A 6 -3.54 -1.71 -14.69
N SER A 7 -2.69 -0.83 -14.16
CA SER A 7 -1.32 -0.65 -14.60
C SER A 7 -0.37 -0.41 -13.43
N ARG A 8 0.85 -0.95 -13.53
CA ARG A 8 1.92 -0.65 -12.58
C ARG A 8 2.41 0.78 -12.82
N HIS A 9 2.52 1.56 -11.75
CA HIS A 9 3.00 2.94 -11.81
C HIS A 9 3.76 3.30 -10.54
N LEU A 10 4.91 3.97 -10.68
CA LEU A 10 5.68 4.50 -9.55
C LEU A 10 5.73 6.02 -9.68
N ALA A 11 4.93 6.71 -8.87
CA ALA A 11 4.89 8.15 -8.78
C ALA A 11 6.04 8.69 -7.92
N THR A 12 6.50 7.90 -6.97
CA THR A 12 7.59 8.25 -6.04
C THR A 12 8.59 7.10 -5.90
N ALA A 13 9.70 7.37 -5.20
CA ALA A 13 10.45 6.29 -4.58
C ALA A 13 9.55 5.55 -3.56
N VAL A 14 9.88 4.31 -3.24
CA VAL A 14 9.16 3.51 -2.24
C VAL A 14 10.07 3.29 -1.03
N PRO A 15 9.71 3.77 0.17
CA PRO A 15 8.48 4.50 0.53
C PRO A 15 8.44 5.94 0.00
N GLY A 16 7.25 6.43 -0.34
CA GLY A 16 7.00 7.84 -0.58
C GLY A 16 6.87 8.65 0.72
N PRO A 17 6.81 9.99 0.65
CA PRO A 17 6.80 10.85 1.83
C PRO A 17 5.60 10.60 2.76
N ARG A 18 4.39 10.38 2.22
CA ARG A 18 3.19 10.13 3.04
C ARG A 18 3.24 8.75 3.69
N SER A 19 3.74 7.75 2.97
CA SER A 19 3.99 6.43 3.55
C SER A 19 5.03 6.50 4.67
N ALA A 20 6.11 7.27 4.50
CA ALA A 20 7.13 7.45 5.54
C ALA A 20 6.57 8.12 6.81
N GLU A 21 5.72 9.14 6.67
CA GLU A 21 5.01 9.75 7.80
C GLU A 21 4.13 8.74 8.55
N LEU A 22 3.42 7.87 7.82
CA LEU A 22 2.59 6.82 8.42
C LEU A 22 3.43 5.73 9.09
N ILE A 23 4.61 5.37 8.56
CA ILE A 23 5.57 4.49 9.23
C ILE A 23 6.00 5.08 10.58
N ALA A 24 6.37 6.37 10.60
CA ALA A 24 6.78 7.05 11.83
C ALA A 24 5.64 7.07 12.87
N ARG A 25 4.42 7.43 12.44
CA ARG A 25 3.23 7.41 13.31
C ARG A 25 2.93 6.00 13.84
N LYS A 26 3.03 4.97 13.00
CA LYS A 26 2.87 3.58 13.41
C LYS A 26 3.90 3.19 14.48
N GLY A 27 5.15 3.61 14.31
CA GLY A 27 6.21 3.34 15.29
C GLY A 27 5.93 3.88 16.69
N ALA A 28 5.23 5.02 16.78
CA ALA A 28 4.84 5.62 18.07
C ALA A 28 3.56 5.00 18.68
N ALA A 29 2.70 4.38 17.87
CA ALA A 29 1.35 3.99 18.29
C ALA A 29 1.10 2.47 18.34
N VAL A 30 1.89 1.67 17.62
CA VAL A 30 1.65 0.23 17.45
C VAL A 30 2.83 -0.57 17.97
N ALA A 31 2.53 -1.60 18.77
CA ALA A 31 3.52 -2.51 19.32
C ALA A 31 4.42 -3.10 18.21
N ARG A 32 5.72 -3.23 18.51
CA ARG A 32 6.72 -3.72 17.56
C ARG A 32 6.41 -5.11 17.00
N GLY A 33 5.69 -5.95 17.76
CA GLY A 33 5.29 -7.30 17.34
C GLY A 33 4.37 -7.33 16.12
N VAL A 34 3.70 -6.23 15.79
CA VAL A 34 2.87 -6.11 14.58
C VAL A 34 3.75 -5.61 13.43
N GLY A 35 4.30 -6.53 12.64
CA GLY A 35 5.13 -6.21 11.47
C GLY A 35 4.32 -5.91 10.22
N ASN A 36 4.90 -5.11 9.31
CA ASN A 36 4.35 -4.87 7.98
C ASN A 36 5.32 -5.45 6.94
N THR A 37 4.81 -6.22 5.98
CA THR A 37 5.64 -6.75 4.87
C THR A 37 6.03 -5.65 3.88
N MET A 38 5.10 -4.74 3.58
CA MET A 38 5.29 -3.67 2.61
C MET A 38 5.59 -2.33 3.32
N SER A 39 6.41 -1.50 2.69
CA SER A 39 6.76 -0.15 3.16
C SER A 39 5.82 0.95 2.61
N VAL A 40 4.60 0.58 2.19
CA VAL A 40 3.58 1.51 1.68
C VAL A 40 2.28 1.37 2.47
N TYR A 41 1.43 2.38 2.44
CA TYR A 41 0.08 2.34 3.03
C TYR A 41 -0.97 2.45 1.93
N ALA A 42 -1.88 1.48 1.86
CA ALA A 42 -2.92 1.43 0.83
C ALA A 42 -3.95 2.56 1.00
N ALA A 43 -4.28 3.25 -0.10
CA ALA A 43 -5.38 4.19 -0.20
C ALA A 43 -6.63 3.54 -0.83
N ARG A 44 -6.43 2.69 -1.84
CA ARG A 44 -7.48 1.87 -2.49
C ARG A 44 -6.87 0.63 -3.13
N ALA A 45 -7.69 -0.41 -3.31
CA ALA A 45 -7.31 -1.62 -4.03
C ALA A 45 -8.48 -2.11 -4.88
N PHE A 46 -8.21 -2.54 -6.12
CA PHE A 46 -9.21 -3.09 -7.03
C PHE A 46 -8.55 -3.86 -8.18
N GLY A 47 -9.14 -5.00 -8.55
CA GLY A 47 -8.57 -5.90 -9.55
C GLY A 47 -7.22 -6.44 -9.06
N GLY A 48 -6.17 -6.30 -9.88
CA GLY A 48 -4.81 -6.70 -9.54
C GLY A 48 -3.93 -5.57 -9.02
N ILE A 49 -4.51 -4.44 -8.57
CA ILE A 49 -3.75 -3.24 -8.17
C ILE A 49 -4.09 -2.79 -6.75
N VAL A 50 -3.04 -2.47 -5.99
CA VAL A 50 -3.09 -1.66 -4.77
C VAL A 50 -2.47 -0.30 -5.09
N GLU A 51 -3.24 0.77 -4.89
CA GLU A 51 -2.70 2.14 -4.93
C GLU A 51 -2.39 2.61 -3.51
N ASP A 52 -1.16 3.08 -3.29
CA ASP A 52 -0.75 3.64 -2.00
C ASP A 52 -1.12 5.12 -1.84
N VAL A 53 -0.92 5.65 -0.64
CA VAL A 53 -1.19 7.07 -0.32
C VAL A 53 -0.31 8.05 -1.08
N ASP A 54 0.80 7.61 -1.69
CA ASP A 54 1.71 8.43 -2.48
C ASP A 54 1.37 8.38 -3.98
N GLY A 55 0.35 7.60 -4.38
CA GLY A 55 -0.10 7.45 -5.77
C GLY A 55 0.64 6.37 -6.55
N ASN A 56 1.49 5.56 -5.90
CA ASN A 56 2.08 4.39 -6.55
C ASN A 56 1.02 3.31 -6.74
N ARG A 57 1.01 2.66 -7.89
CA ARG A 57 0.17 1.50 -8.20
C ARG A 57 1.03 0.26 -8.28
N LEU A 58 0.87 -0.61 -7.28
CA LEU A 58 1.59 -1.87 -7.16
C LEU A 58 0.71 -3.03 -7.66
N ILE A 59 1.33 -3.99 -8.34
CA ILE A 59 0.65 -5.22 -8.74
C ILE A 59 0.47 -6.09 -7.49
N ASP A 60 -0.77 -6.46 -7.19
CA ASP A 60 -1.11 -7.37 -6.10
C ASP A 60 -1.05 -8.81 -6.58
N LEU A 61 -0.01 -9.52 -6.14
CA LEU A 61 0.16 -10.97 -6.32
C LEU A 61 -0.08 -11.74 -5.02
N GLY A 62 -0.57 -11.08 -3.97
CA GLY A 62 -0.80 -11.66 -2.65
C GLY A 62 -2.26 -11.82 -2.28
N SER A 63 -3.17 -10.98 -2.83
CA SER A 63 -4.61 -10.97 -2.52
C SER A 63 -4.90 -10.94 -1.02
N GLY A 64 -4.09 -10.19 -0.26
CA GLY A 64 -4.22 -10.13 1.20
C GLY A 64 -4.11 -11.49 1.90
N ILE A 65 -3.24 -12.39 1.43
CA ILE A 65 -3.12 -13.78 1.90
C ILE A 65 -4.34 -14.61 1.47
N ALA A 66 -4.56 -14.69 0.15
CA ALA A 66 -5.63 -15.46 -0.47
C ALA A 66 -7.05 -15.14 0.04
N VAL A 67 -7.26 -13.94 0.57
CA VAL A 67 -8.59 -13.45 0.94
C VAL A 67 -9.27 -12.98 -0.35
N THR A 68 -10.18 -13.79 -0.87
CA THR A 68 -10.86 -13.55 -2.15
C THR A 68 -12.38 -13.75 -2.01
N THR A 69 -13.15 -13.25 -2.98
CA THR A 69 -14.63 -13.30 -3.05
C THR A 69 -15.10 -13.69 -4.44
#